data_AF-A0AA36FVG5-F1
#
_entry.id   AF-A0AA36FVG5-F1
#
_cell.length_a   1.000
_cell.length_b   1.000
_cell.length_c   1.000
_cell.angle_alpha   90.00
_cell.angle_beta   90.00
_cell.angle_gamma   90.00
#
_symmetry.space_group_name_H-M   'P 1'
#
loop_
_entity.id
_entity.type
_entity.pdbx_description
1 polymer ?
#
loop_
_entity_poly.entity_id
_entity_poly.type
_entity_poly.pdbx_seq_one_letter_code
_entity_poly.pdbx_strand_id
1 'polypeptide(L)'
;MKRPISLENLTLLDEKGDLLRKWREPTSKALRASQIEMKSSSLPDDDMTAQAIQFLADALDKGGIENDIATFMKTQFETKYGNNWNCIM
;
A
#
# COMPACT_ATOMS: atom_id res chain seq x y z
N MET A 1 -0.39 28.68 -29.99
CA MET A 1 -1.41 28.23 -29.02
C MET A 1 -0.88 26.99 -28.30
N LYS A 2 -0.31 27.16 -27.10
CA LYS A 2 0.11 26.03 -26.27
C LYS A 2 -1.07 25.64 -25.39
N ARG A 3 -1.52 24.37 -25.48
CA ARG A 3 -2.63 23.87 -24.66
C ARG A 3 -2.25 23.99 -23.18
N PRO A 4 -3.16 24.41 -22.29
CA PRO A 4 -2.87 24.46 -20.86
C PRO A 4 -2.57 23.03 -20.37
N ILE A 5 -1.51 22.90 -19.59
CA ILE A 5 -1.13 21.63 -18.95
C ILE A 5 -2.24 21.33 -17.92
N SER A 6 -3.02 20.27 -18.15
CA SER A 6 -3.97 19.77 -17.15
C SER A 6 -3.19 19.33 -15.91
N LEU A 7 -3.58 19.83 -14.74
CA LEU A 7 -2.97 19.54 -13.43
C LEU A 7 -3.19 18.08 -12.95
N GLU A 8 -3.78 17.22 -13.77
CA GLU A 8 -4.20 15.86 -13.36
C GLU A 8 -3.04 14.84 -13.29
N ASN A 9 -1.87 15.15 -13.86
CA ASN A 9 -0.71 14.26 -13.92
C ASN A 9 0.51 14.81 -13.17
N LEU A 10 0.32 15.37 -11.98
CA LEU A 10 1.43 15.61 -11.05
C LEU A 10 1.95 14.26 -10.55
N THR A 11 2.99 13.75 -11.23
CA THR A 11 3.89 12.75 -10.67
C THR A 11 4.59 13.41 -9.48
N LEU A 12 4.11 13.12 -8.27
CA LEU A 12 4.81 13.50 -7.06
C LEU A 12 6.14 12.73 -7.09
N LEU A 13 7.26 13.44 -7.12
CA LEU A 13 8.57 12.82 -6.91
C LEU A 13 8.80 12.79 -5.41
N ASP A 14 9.37 11.71 -4.89
CA ASP A 14 9.84 11.72 -3.52
C ASP A 14 11.07 12.65 -3.41
N GLU A 15 11.57 12.84 -2.18
CA GLU A 15 12.78 13.63 -1.92
C GLU A 15 14.05 13.06 -2.58
N LYS A 16 13.99 11.83 -3.12
CA LYS A 16 15.07 11.17 -3.85
C LYS A 16 14.89 11.23 -5.37
N GLY A 17 13.81 11.84 -5.85
CA GLY A 17 13.52 11.98 -7.27
C GLY A 17 12.92 10.71 -7.90
N ASP A 18 12.50 9.74 -7.09
CA ASP A 18 11.79 8.56 -7.56
C ASP A 18 10.32 8.91 -7.80
N LEU A 19 9.74 8.35 -8.86
CA LEU A 19 8.32 8.52 -9.17
C LEU A 19 7.50 7.93 -8.02
N LEU A 20 6.79 8.76 -7.21
CA LEU A 20 5.70 8.21 -6.42
C LEU A 20 4.68 7.66 -7.40
N ARG A 21 4.52 6.34 -7.37
CA ARG A 21 3.34 5.71 -7.96
C ARG A 21 2.12 6.32 -7.28
N LYS A 22 1.37 7.11 -8.05
CA LYS A 22 0.12 7.71 -7.59
C LYS A 22 -0.87 6.56 -7.34
N TRP A 23 -1.23 6.36 -6.08
CA TRP A 23 -2.32 5.47 -5.70
C TRP A 23 -3.57 5.83 -6.51
N ARG A 24 -4.24 4.82 -7.06
CA ARG A 24 -5.42 5.00 -7.90
C ARG A 24 -6.64 5.05 -7.00
N GLU A 25 -7.56 5.98 -7.24
CA GLU A 25 -8.81 5.99 -6.47
C GLU A 25 -9.48 4.60 -6.46
N PRO A 26 -9.84 4.07 -5.27
CA PRO A 26 -10.38 2.73 -5.18
C PRO A 26 -11.73 2.67 -5.90
N THR A 27 -11.86 1.70 -6.82
CA THR A 27 -13.12 1.47 -7.53
C THR A 27 -14.23 1.09 -6.54
N SER A 28 -15.50 1.20 -6.96
CA SER A 28 -16.64 0.73 -6.15
C SER A 28 -16.59 -0.75 -5.78
N LYS A 29 -15.79 -1.55 -6.51
CA LYS A 29 -15.56 -2.98 -6.26
C LYS A 29 -14.27 -3.28 -5.48
N ALA A 30 -13.52 -2.25 -5.07
CA ALA A 30 -12.29 -2.43 -4.32
C ALA A 30 -12.57 -3.03 -2.93
N LEU A 31 -11.68 -3.93 -2.49
CA LEU A 31 -11.71 -4.49 -1.14
C LEU A 31 -11.53 -3.39 -0.10
N ARG A 32 -12.18 -3.54 1.05
CA ARG A 32 -12.15 -2.58 2.17
C ARG A 32 -11.62 -3.22 3.43
N ALA A 33 -11.15 -2.39 4.36
CA ALA A 33 -10.68 -2.83 5.68
C ALA A 33 -11.69 -3.71 6.42
N SER A 34 -13.00 -3.45 6.28
CA SER A 34 -14.07 -4.24 6.91
C SER A 34 -14.19 -5.68 6.40
N GLN A 35 -13.52 -6.01 5.28
CA GLN A 35 -13.55 -7.33 4.67
C GLN A 35 -12.29 -8.14 4.97
N ILE A 36 -11.38 -7.62 5.79
CA ILE A 36 -10.15 -8.32 6.16
C ILE A 36 -10.50 -9.41 7.18
N GLU A 37 -10.19 -10.65 6.82
CA GLU A 37 -10.33 -11.82 7.71
C GLU A 37 -8.99 -12.54 7.83
N MET A 38 -8.52 -12.70 9.06
CA MET A 38 -7.29 -13.45 9.34
C MET A 38 -7.57 -14.96 9.30
N LYS A 39 -6.90 -15.68 8.40
CA LYS A 39 -7.03 -17.15 8.30
C LYS A 39 -6.10 -17.90 9.24
N SER A 40 -4.84 -17.49 9.31
CA SER A 40 -3.81 -18.08 10.17
C SER A 40 -2.63 -17.12 10.30
N SER A 41 -1.99 -17.08 11.48
CA SER A 41 -0.74 -16.36 11.69
C SER A 41 0.22 -17.25 12.47
N SER A 42 1.49 -17.24 12.06
CA SER A 42 2.61 -17.83 12.81
C SER A 42 3.61 -16.76 13.23
N LEU A 43 3.19 -15.48 13.21
CA LEU A 43 4.01 -14.38 13.73
C LEU A 43 4.13 -14.56 15.25
N PRO A 44 5.32 -14.31 15.82
CA PRO A 44 5.58 -14.61 17.24
C PRO A 44 4.88 -13.66 18.21
N ASP A 45 4.37 -12.53 17.73
CA ASP A 45 3.75 -11.47 18.53
C ASP A 45 2.38 -11.09 17.95
N ASP A 46 1.38 -11.01 18.83
CA ASP A 46 0.02 -10.58 18.50
C ASP A 46 0.01 -9.14 18.01
N ASP A 47 0.87 -8.28 18.54
CA ASP A 47 0.99 -6.88 18.11
C ASP A 47 1.49 -6.77 16.67
N MET A 48 2.37 -7.69 16.25
CA MET A 48 2.87 -7.74 14.88
C MET A 48 1.77 -8.16 13.91
N THR A 49 0.92 -9.10 14.32
CA THR A 49 -0.24 -9.54 13.55
C THR A 49 -1.28 -8.42 13.43
N ALA A 50 -1.58 -7.72 14.51
CA ALA A 50 -2.50 -6.58 14.50
C ALA A 50 -2.01 -5.46 13.57
N GLN A 51 -0.70 -5.19 13.57
CA GLN A 51 -0.10 -4.20 12.66
C GLN A 51 -0.13 -4.64 11.20
N ALA A 52 0.03 -5.93 10.92
CA ALA A 52 -0.14 -6.46 9.56
C ALA A 52 -1.53 -6.14 9.01
N ILE A 53 -2.56 -6.36 9.83
CA ILE A 53 -3.95 -6.06 9.49
C ILE A 53 -4.14 -4.55 9.28
N GLN A 54 -3.58 -3.72 10.15
CA GLN A 54 -3.68 -2.26 10.02
C GLN A 54 -3.01 -1.75 8.75
N PHE A 55 -1.80 -2.23 8.41
CA PHE A 55 -1.13 -1.83 7.18
C PHE A 55 -1.92 -2.26 5.94
N LEU A 56 -2.53 -3.44 5.96
CA LEU A 56 -3.39 -3.87 4.85
C LEU A 56 -4.63 -2.99 4.73
N ALA A 57 -5.28 -2.64 5.85
CA ALA A 57 -6.41 -1.72 5.87
C ALA A 57 -6.06 -0.36 5.24
N ASP A 58 -4.93 0.24 5.66
CA ASP A 58 -4.44 1.50 5.13
C ASP A 58 -4.14 1.41 3.62
N ALA A 59 -3.61 0.28 3.15
CA ALA A 59 -3.32 0.06 1.74
C ALA A 59 -4.60 -0.07 0.89
N LEU A 60 -5.60 -0.78 1.41
CA LEU A 60 -6.90 -0.93 0.76
C LEU A 60 -7.64 0.41 0.67
N ASP A 61 -7.55 1.24 1.71
CA ASP A 61 -8.18 2.56 1.73
C ASP A 61 -7.53 3.56 0.76
N LYS A 62 -6.21 3.48 0.56
CA LYS A 62 -5.50 4.29 -0.44
C LYS A 62 -5.94 3.97 -1.88
N GLY A 63 -6.40 2.74 -2.13
CA GLY A 63 -6.80 2.29 -3.46
C GLY A 63 -5.59 2.04 -4.35
N GLY A 64 -5.37 0.78 -4.69
CA GLY A 64 -4.27 0.34 -5.54
C GLY A 64 -4.59 -0.99 -6.19
N ILE A 65 -3.77 -1.37 -7.17
CA ILE A 65 -3.73 -2.74 -7.68
C ILE A 65 -2.91 -3.61 -6.71
N GLU A 66 -3.05 -4.92 -6.81
CA GLU A 66 -2.43 -5.91 -5.93
C GLU A 66 -0.91 -5.69 -5.79
N ASN A 67 -0.24 -5.29 -6.86
CA ASN A 67 1.21 -5.01 -6.86
C ASN A 67 1.59 -3.82 -5.96
N ASP A 68 0.79 -2.76 -5.96
CA ASP A 68 1.07 -1.57 -5.16
C ASP A 68 0.80 -1.87 -3.67
N ILE A 69 -0.26 -2.61 -3.37
CA ILE A 69 -0.55 -3.09 -2.01
C ILE A 69 0.58 -3.98 -1.49
N ALA A 70 1.05 -4.93 -2.30
CA ALA A 70 2.16 -5.81 -1.94
C ALA A 70 3.45 -5.03 -1.67
N THR A 71 3.75 -4.05 -2.52
CA THR A 71 4.92 -3.18 -2.37
C THR A 71 4.82 -2.35 -1.09
N PHE A 72 3.66 -1.75 -0.82
CA PHE A 72 3.42 -0.98 0.39
C PHE A 72 3.58 -1.83 1.65
N MET A 73 2.93 -3.00 1.69
CA MET A 73 3.03 -3.94 2.81
C MET A 73 4.49 -4.30 3.07
N LYS A 74 5.21 -4.71 2.02
CA LYS A 74 6.64 -5.03 2.11
C LYS A 74 7.45 -3.86 2.69
N THR A 75 7.33 -2.66 2.13
CA THR A 75 8.09 -1.49 2.59
C THR A 75 7.81 -1.14 4.06
N GLN A 76 6.55 -1.24 4.51
CA GLN A 76 6.19 -0.99 5.91
C GLN A 76 6.84 -2.00 6.86
N PHE A 77 6.85 -3.29 6.50
CA PHE A 77 7.49 -4.33 7.29
C PHE A 77 9.02 -4.23 7.29
N GLU A 78 9.63 -4.01 6.12
CA GLU A 78 11.09 -3.82 6.01
C GLU A 78 11.56 -2.60 6.82
N THR A 79 10.78 -1.52 6.81
CA THR A 79 11.08 -0.30 7.55
C THR A 79 10.92 -0.50 9.06
N LYS A 80 9.90 -1.23 9.50
CA LYS A 80 9.56 -1.38 10.92
C LYS A 80 10.39 -2.45 11.64
N TYR A 81 10.58 -3.60 11.01
CA TYR A 81 11.18 -4.77 11.64
C TYR A 81 12.59 -5.07 11.13
N GLY A 82 13.05 -4.34 10.10
CA GLY A 82 14.27 -4.68 9.39
C GLY A 82 14.14 -5.99 8.61
N ASN A 83 15.23 -6.37 7.95
CA ASN A 83 15.33 -7.55 7.07
C ASN A 83 14.51 -7.44 5.77
N ASN A 84 14.70 -8.42 4.88
CA ASN A 84 13.96 -8.52 3.62
C ASN A 84 12.66 -9.29 3.84
N TRP A 85 11.54 -8.68 3.45
CA TRP A 85 10.22 -9.28 3.58
C TRP A 85 9.65 -9.65 2.21
N ASN A 86 8.90 -10.75 2.16
CA ASN A 86 8.15 -11.18 0.98
C ASN A 86 6.66 -10.98 1.21
N CYS A 87 5.97 -10.42 0.23
CA CYS A 87 4.52 -10.23 0.24
C CYS A 87 3.94 -10.80 -1.07
N ILE A 88 2.88 -11.59 -0.96
CA ILE A 88 2.18 -12.24 -2.07
C ILE A 88 0.70 -11.89 -1.93
N MET A 89 0.09 -11.40 -3.01
CA MET A 89 -1.31 -10.94 -3.08
C MET A 89 -2.02 -11.64 -4.23
#